data_AF-A0A9X4GKR2-F1
#
_entry.id   AF-A0A9X4GKR2-F1
#
_cell.length_a   1.000
_cell.length_b   1.000
_cell.length_c   1.000
_cell.angle_alpha   90.00
_cell.angle_beta   90.00
_cell.angle_gamma   90.00
#
_symmetry.space_group_name_H-M   'P 1'
#
loop_
_entity.id
_entity.type
_entity.pdbx_description
1 polymer ?
#
loop_
_entity_poly.entity_id
_entity_poly.type
_entity_poly.pdbx_seq_one_letter_code
_entity_poly.pdbx_strand_id
1 'polypeptide(L)'
;MSTLLSRLVLLPALLFPALSFAITIQGHIHPERYTFFLTENGGEMLRDMNNEAVSVKLNNKTGFNAEAQSMAAAANISPLLYAASPLEQNFIRYDGKPVKALTCLITTRTMPGQNKNYAWEETYCLDETGAAYIGTKGWPSRTIFQ
;
A
#
# COMPACT_ATOMS: atom_id res chain seq x y z
N MET A 1 0.17 -3.82 -48.38
CA MET A 1 -0.22 -2.71 -47.47
C MET A 1 -0.81 -3.20 -46.15
N SER A 2 -1.73 -4.17 -46.12
CA SER A 2 -2.34 -4.71 -44.88
C SER A 2 -1.34 -5.27 -43.84
N THR A 3 -0.27 -5.95 -44.28
CA THR A 3 0.73 -6.58 -43.39
C THR A 3 1.66 -5.58 -42.68
N LEU A 4 1.96 -4.44 -43.31
CA LEU A 4 2.77 -3.36 -42.73
C LEU A 4 1.99 -2.57 -41.68
N LEU A 5 0.70 -2.32 -41.92
CA LEU A 5 -0.22 -1.71 -40.94
C LEU A 5 -0.43 -2.61 -39.71
N SER A 6 -0.54 -3.93 -39.90
CA SER A 6 -0.64 -4.90 -38.81
C SER A 6 0.59 -4.88 -37.89
N ARG A 7 1.81 -4.81 -38.45
CA ARG A 7 3.05 -4.75 -37.65
C ARG A 7 3.23 -3.41 -36.92
N LEU A 8 2.77 -2.29 -37.49
CA LEU A 8 2.81 -0.98 -36.83
C LEU A 8 1.87 -0.89 -35.60
N VAL A 9 0.79 -1.67 -35.57
CA VAL A 9 -0.17 -1.73 -34.44
C VAL A 9 0.26 -2.71 -33.35
N LEU A 10 1.00 -3.78 -33.72
CA LEU A 10 1.51 -4.77 -32.77
C LEU A 10 2.69 -4.27 -31.91
N LEU A 11 3.54 -3.40 -32.45
CA LEU A 11 4.67 -2.82 -31.70
C LEU A 11 4.25 -2.01 -30.45
N PRO A 12 3.28 -1.07 -30.52
CA PRO A 12 2.86 -0.35 -29.33
C PRO A 12 2.21 -1.29 -28.30
N ALA A 13 1.40 -2.27 -28.73
CA ALA A 13 0.76 -3.24 -27.83
C ALA A 13 1.77 -4.08 -27.02
N LEU A 14 2.95 -4.36 -27.58
CA LEU A 14 4.04 -5.10 -26.89
C LEU A 14 4.96 -4.19 -26.04
N LEU A 15 4.90 -2.86 -26.24
CA LEU A 15 5.66 -1.87 -25.45
C LEU A 15 4.87 -1.36 -24.23
N PHE A 16 3.55 -1.60 -24.17
CA PHE A 16 2.71 -1.21 -23.02
C PHE A 16 2.91 -1.95 -21.68
N PRO A 17 3.52 -3.15 -21.55
CA PRO A 17 3.76 -3.72 -20.23
C PRO A 17 4.98 -3.09 -19.51
N ALA A 18 5.62 -2.06 -20.09
CA ALA A 18 6.86 -1.49 -19.59
C ALA A 18 6.74 -0.66 -18.29
N LEU A 19 5.52 -0.37 -17.81
CA LEU A 19 5.31 0.32 -16.54
C LEU A 19 5.10 -0.70 -15.41
N SER A 20 6.11 -1.53 -15.18
CA SER A 20 6.21 -2.30 -13.92
C SER A 20 6.89 -1.42 -12.88
N PHE A 21 6.17 -1.07 -11.83
CA PHE A 21 6.73 -0.31 -10.71
C PHE A 21 7.22 -1.29 -9.64
N ALA A 22 8.50 -1.20 -9.29
CA ALA A 22 9.08 -1.93 -8.18
C ALA A 22 9.18 -1.02 -6.95
N ILE A 23 8.62 -1.47 -5.83
CA ILE A 23 8.86 -0.82 -4.54
C ILE A 23 10.19 -1.30 -3.99
N THR A 24 11.04 -0.36 -3.58
CA THR A 24 12.27 -0.69 -2.85
C THR A 24 11.93 -0.77 -1.37
N ILE A 25 12.10 -1.96 -0.78
CA ILE A 25 11.90 -2.20 0.64
C ILE A 25 13.28 -2.24 1.29
N GLN A 26 13.48 -1.43 2.32
CA GLN A 26 14.75 -1.37 3.05
C GLN A 26 14.75 -2.32 4.25
N GLY A 27 15.94 -2.76 4.64
CA GLY A 27 16.16 -3.60 5.82
C GLY A 27 16.34 -5.07 5.49
N HIS A 28 16.32 -5.90 6.53
CA HIS A 28 16.37 -7.34 6.42
C HIS A 28 14.95 -7.87 6.17
N ILE A 29 14.68 -8.25 4.92
CA ILE A 29 13.41 -8.82 4.51
C ILE A 29 13.31 -10.26 5.03
N HIS A 30 12.26 -10.53 5.80
CA HIS A 30 11.97 -11.88 6.27
C HIS A 30 11.56 -12.75 5.07
N PRO A 31 11.93 -14.04 5.04
CA PRO A 31 11.69 -14.91 3.88
C PRO A 31 10.19 -15.20 3.65
N GLU A 32 9.37 -15.02 4.68
CA GLU A 32 7.95 -15.36 4.66
C GLU A 32 7.12 -14.25 4.03
N ARG A 33 6.13 -14.67 3.23
CA ARG A 33 5.09 -13.81 2.68
C ARG A 33 3.74 -14.34 3.14
N TYR A 34 2.89 -13.42 3.57
CA TYR A 34 1.61 -13.74 4.16
C TYR A 34 0.50 -13.08 3.35
N THR A 35 -0.50 -13.85 2.93
CA THR A 35 -1.70 -13.31 2.31
C THR A 35 -2.86 -13.40 3.30
N PHE A 36 -3.47 -12.25 3.56
CA PHE A 36 -4.60 -12.10 4.47
C PHE A 36 -5.85 -11.78 3.65
N PHE A 37 -6.90 -12.57 3.80
CA PHE A 37 -8.20 -12.26 3.24
C PHE A 37 -8.97 -11.39 4.24
N LEU A 38 -9.36 -10.19 3.80
CA LEU A 38 -9.99 -9.24 4.69
C LEU A 38 -11.44 -9.62 4.97
N THR A 39 -11.89 -9.30 6.17
CA THR A 39 -13.33 -9.28 6.45
C THR A 39 -14.00 -8.20 5.60
N GLU A 40 -15.33 -8.26 5.43
CA GLU A 40 -16.07 -7.19 4.77
C GLU A 40 -15.80 -5.84 5.42
N ASN A 41 -15.97 -5.74 6.74
CA ASN A 41 -15.68 -4.53 7.51
C ASN A 41 -14.21 -4.09 7.39
N GLY A 42 -13.25 -5.01 7.38
CA GLY A 42 -11.82 -4.69 7.22
C GLY A 42 -11.52 -4.10 5.85
N GLY A 43 -12.13 -4.65 4.80
CA GLY A 43 -12.03 -4.13 3.44
C GLY A 43 -12.65 -2.74 3.28
N GLU A 44 -13.80 -2.51 3.91
CA GLU A 44 -14.47 -1.20 3.94
C GLU A 44 -13.65 -0.16 4.72
N MET A 45 -13.11 -0.54 5.88
CA MET A 45 -12.24 0.32 6.67
C MET A 45 -11.04 0.82 5.85
N LEU A 46 -10.38 -0.08 5.11
CA LEU A 46 -9.27 0.32 4.25
C LEU A 46 -9.72 1.19 3.06
N ARG A 47 -10.87 0.91 2.44
CA ARG A 47 -11.46 1.81 1.43
C ARG A 47 -11.65 3.21 1.98
N ASP A 48 -12.22 3.34 3.17
CA ASP A 48 -12.55 4.65 3.75
C ASP A 48 -11.27 5.43 4.11
N MET A 49 -10.24 4.73 4.63
CA MET A 49 -8.91 5.29 4.82
C MET A 49 -8.26 5.72 3.48
N ASN A 50 -8.41 4.93 2.43
CA ASN A 50 -7.90 5.28 1.10
C ASN A 50 -8.58 6.52 0.55
N ASN A 51 -9.90 6.59 0.64
CA ASN A 51 -10.69 7.73 0.19
C ASN A 51 -10.30 9.01 0.94
N GLU A 52 -10.06 8.92 2.25
CA GLU A 52 -9.55 10.06 3.02
C GLU A 52 -8.12 10.44 2.60
N ALA A 53 -7.24 9.47 2.33
CA ALA A 53 -5.90 9.74 1.82
C ALA A 53 -5.91 10.50 0.49
N VAL A 54 -6.79 10.09 -0.43
CA VAL A 54 -7.06 10.79 -1.70
C VAL A 54 -7.58 12.20 -1.43
N SER A 55 -8.57 12.33 -0.54
CA SER A 55 -9.16 13.62 -0.15
C SER A 55 -8.13 14.59 0.42
N VAL A 56 -7.23 14.11 1.29
CA VAL A 56 -6.16 14.91 1.89
C VAL A 56 -5.22 15.46 0.82
N LYS A 57 -4.84 14.62 -0.16
CA LYS A 57 -3.98 15.06 -1.25
C LYS A 57 -4.64 16.04 -2.21
N LEU A 58 -5.83 15.69 -2.69
CA LEU A 58 -6.52 16.52 -3.70
C LEU A 58 -6.93 17.88 -3.13
N ASN A 59 -7.21 17.96 -1.84
CA ASN A 59 -7.64 19.19 -1.17
C ASN A 59 -6.54 19.87 -0.34
N ASN A 60 -5.28 19.43 -0.47
CA ASN A 60 -4.12 19.96 0.26
C ASN A 60 -4.34 20.10 1.78
N LYS A 61 -4.97 19.09 2.39
CA LYS A 61 -5.19 19.05 3.84
C LYS A 61 -3.90 18.66 4.56
N THR A 62 -3.78 19.07 5.83
CA THR A 62 -2.60 18.79 6.66
C THR A 62 -2.53 17.34 7.17
N GLY A 63 -3.63 16.58 7.10
CA GLY A 63 -3.69 15.20 7.54
C GLY A 63 -5.11 14.65 7.52
N PHE A 64 -5.24 13.41 7.98
CA PHE A 64 -6.52 12.67 8.03
C PHE A 64 -7.47 13.30 9.04
N ASN A 65 -8.77 13.21 8.78
CA ASN A 65 -9.79 13.49 9.78
C ASN A 65 -9.73 12.52 11.00
N ALA A 66 -10.44 12.83 12.07
CA ALA A 66 -10.41 12.05 13.32
C ALA A 66 -10.90 10.60 13.16
N GLU A 67 -11.85 10.37 12.28
CA GLU A 67 -12.41 9.04 12.01
C GLU A 67 -11.38 8.14 11.31
N ALA A 68 -10.76 8.62 10.24
CA ALA A 68 -9.71 7.91 9.52
C ALA A 68 -8.45 7.71 10.38
N GLN A 69 -8.15 8.63 11.31
CA GLN A 69 -7.09 8.41 12.31
C GLN A 69 -7.45 7.26 13.28
N SER A 70 -8.70 7.19 13.74
CA SER A 70 -9.18 6.10 14.59
C SER A 70 -9.12 4.74 13.87
N MET A 71 -9.55 4.70 12.60
CA MET A 71 -9.44 3.51 11.75
C MET A 71 -7.97 3.07 11.58
N ALA A 72 -7.08 4.02 11.28
CA ALA A 72 -5.65 3.73 11.14
C ALA A 72 -5.05 3.17 12.44
N ALA A 73 -5.44 3.72 13.60
CA ALA A 73 -5.01 3.22 14.90
C ALA A 73 -5.56 1.81 15.18
N ALA A 74 -6.83 1.55 14.89
CA ALA A 74 -7.45 0.22 15.05
C ALA A 74 -6.83 -0.83 14.12
N ALA A 75 -6.40 -0.37 12.95
CA ALA A 75 -5.65 -1.14 11.98
C ALA A 75 -4.18 -1.33 12.42
N ASN A 76 -3.60 -0.46 13.25
CA ASN A 76 -2.15 -0.40 13.54
C ASN A 76 -1.29 0.03 12.32
N ILE A 77 -1.81 0.98 11.55
CA ILE A 77 -1.14 1.67 10.44
C ILE A 77 -0.84 3.11 10.85
N SER A 78 0.30 3.67 10.41
CA SER A 78 0.58 5.10 10.56
C SER A 78 -0.11 5.91 9.45
N PRO A 79 -1.13 6.74 9.76
CA PRO A 79 -1.83 7.52 8.75
C PRO A 79 -0.95 8.62 8.14
N LEU A 80 0.09 9.09 8.85
CA LEU A 80 1.03 10.10 8.34
C LEU A 80 1.86 9.58 7.17
N LEU A 81 2.32 8.32 7.26
CA LEU A 81 3.05 7.68 6.16
C LEU A 81 2.13 7.50 4.94
N TYR A 82 0.88 7.12 5.20
CA TYR A 82 -0.08 6.85 4.15
C TYR A 82 -0.54 8.12 3.41
N ALA A 83 -0.87 9.20 4.14
CA ALA A 83 -1.24 10.50 3.57
C ALA A 83 -0.15 11.10 2.65
N ALA A 84 1.13 10.90 3.01
CA ALA A 84 2.26 11.40 2.24
C ALA A 84 2.50 10.60 0.95
N SER A 85 2.01 9.36 0.85
CA SER A 85 2.39 8.43 -0.22
C SER A 85 1.82 8.79 -1.60
N PRO A 86 2.58 8.82 -2.71
CA PRO A 86 2.14 9.37 -4.00
C PRO A 86 0.97 8.61 -4.66
N LEU A 87 0.03 9.33 -5.29
CA LEU A 87 -1.12 8.71 -6.01
C LEU A 87 -0.68 7.93 -7.26
N GLU A 88 0.27 8.48 -8.03
CA GLU A 88 0.71 7.97 -9.34
C GLU A 88 1.47 6.63 -9.27
N GLN A 89 1.88 6.17 -8.08
CA GLN A 89 2.77 5.02 -7.91
C GLN A 89 2.09 3.83 -7.22
N ASN A 90 0.76 3.73 -7.29
CA ASN A 90 -0.02 2.69 -6.62
C ASN A 90 0.28 2.60 -5.12
N PHE A 91 0.52 3.73 -4.44
CA PHE A 91 0.56 3.70 -2.98
C PHE A 91 -0.83 3.82 -2.37
N ILE A 92 -1.75 4.46 -3.06
CA ILE A 92 -3.11 4.66 -2.56
C ILE A 92 -4.07 4.11 -3.61
N ARG A 93 -4.98 3.24 -3.20
CA ARG A 93 -6.09 2.82 -4.04
C ARG A 93 -7.15 3.91 -4.10
N TYR A 94 -7.66 4.23 -5.29
CA TYR A 94 -8.59 5.36 -5.47
C TYR A 94 -9.85 4.99 -6.27
N ASP A 95 -10.10 3.70 -6.48
CA ASP A 95 -11.29 3.20 -7.21
C ASP A 95 -12.58 3.20 -6.35
N GLY A 96 -12.48 3.61 -5.09
CA GLY A 96 -13.60 3.64 -4.14
C GLY A 96 -14.14 2.27 -3.74
N LYS A 97 -13.43 1.17 -4.04
CA LYS A 97 -13.90 -0.18 -3.73
C LYS A 97 -13.25 -0.73 -2.44
N PRO A 98 -13.98 -1.59 -1.70
CA PRO A 98 -13.42 -2.31 -0.56
C PRO A 98 -12.24 -3.19 -0.95
N VAL A 99 -11.21 -3.19 -0.10
CA VAL A 99 -10.03 -4.07 -0.22
C VAL A 99 -10.43 -5.52 0.09
N LYS A 100 -9.91 -6.49 -0.67
CA LYS A 100 -10.27 -7.91 -0.51
C LYS A 100 -9.16 -8.74 0.09
N ALA A 101 -7.92 -8.47 -0.27
CA ALA A 101 -6.79 -9.20 0.25
C ALA A 101 -5.58 -8.29 0.41
N LEU A 102 -4.71 -8.63 1.37
CA LEU A 102 -3.41 -8.02 1.54
C LEU A 102 -2.34 -9.10 1.43
N THR A 103 -1.35 -8.90 0.56
CA THR A 103 -0.14 -9.72 0.53
C THR A 103 1.00 -8.94 1.16
N CYS A 104 1.50 -9.45 2.28
CA CYS A 104 2.44 -8.76 3.14
C CYS A 104 3.78 -9.47 3.23
N LEU A 105 4.82 -8.68 3.46
CA LEU A 105 6.14 -9.13 3.88
C LEU A 105 6.61 -8.26 5.04
N ILE A 106 7.47 -8.84 5.88
CA ILE A 106 8.00 -8.17 7.06
C ILE A 106 9.46 -7.80 6.79
N THR A 107 9.86 -6.60 7.19
CA THR A 107 11.27 -6.19 7.19
C THR A 107 11.67 -5.69 8.56
N THR A 108 12.89 -6.00 8.96
CA THR A 108 13.52 -5.42 10.15
C THR A 108 14.60 -4.44 9.74
N ARG A 109 14.49 -3.20 10.20
CA ARG A 109 15.47 -2.14 9.98
C ARG A 109 16.21 -1.85 11.27
N THR A 110 17.53 -1.70 11.18
CA THR A 110 18.36 -1.22 12.29
C THR A 110 18.58 0.26 12.11
N MET A 111 18.00 1.07 12.98
CA MET A 111 18.18 2.52 12.99
C MET A 111 19.29 2.89 13.99
N PRO A 112 20.29 3.69 13.59
CA PRO A 112 21.29 4.19 14.52
C PRO A 112 20.63 5.17 15.49
N GLY A 113 20.86 4.97 16.78
CA GLY A 113 20.46 5.90 17.84
C GLY A 113 21.67 6.47 18.57
N GLN A 114 21.46 7.53 19.35
CA GLN A 114 22.58 8.24 20.02
C GLN A 114 23.45 7.34 20.91
N ASN A 115 22.86 6.35 21.59
CA ASN A 115 23.58 5.47 22.53
C ASN A 115 23.37 3.96 22.24
N LYS A 116 22.47 3.61 21.31
CA LYS A 116 22.18 2.23 20.92
C LYS A 116 21.49 2.20 19.57
N ASN A 117 21.64 1.08 18.87
CA ASN A 117 20.86 0.78 17.68
C ASN A 117 19.45 0.31 18.07
N TYR A 118 18.44 0.75 17.32
CA TYR A 118 17.05 0.33 17.49
C TYR A 118 16.67 -0.60 16.33
N ALA A 119 16.11 -1.76 16.66
CA ALA A 119 15.46 -2.61 15.68
C ALA A 119 14.00 -2.15 15.54
N TRP A 120 13.58 -1.88 14.30
CA TRP A 120 12.23 -1.48 13.95
C TRP A 120 11.68 -2.45 12.91
N GLU A 121 10.51 -3.03 13.20
CA GLU A 121 9.82 -3.95 12.30
C GLU A 121 8.73 -3.19 11.54
N GLU A 122 8.79 -3.27 10.21
CA GLU A 122 7.78 -2.71 9.30
C GLU A 122 7.14 -3.85 8.51
N THR A 123 5.82 -3.83 8.42
CA THR A 123 5.09 -4.74 7.53
C THR A 123 4.68 -3.96 6.28
N TYR A 124 5.14 -4.43 5.13
CA TYR A 124 4.77 -3.90 3.82
C TYR A 124 3.75 -4.82 3.19
N CYS A 125 2.56 -4.30 2.90
CA CYS A 125 1.48 -5.04 2.25
C CYS A 125 1.11 -4.40 0.93
N LEU A 126 0.73 -5.22 -0.06
CA LEU A 126 0.05 -4.80 -1.27
C LEU A 126 -1.36 -5.38 -1.28
N ASP A 127 -2.35 -4.60 -1.70
CA ASP A 127 -3.69 -5.16 -1.94
C ASP A 127 -3.82 -5.87 -3.30
N GLU A 128 -5.02 -6.41 -3.59
CA GLU A 128 -5.26 -7.12 -4.85
C GLU A 128 -5.17 -6.23 -6.11
N THR A 129 -5.11 -4.91 -5.94
CA THR A 129 -4.91 -3.93 -7.01
C THR A 129 -3.46 -3.45 -7.11
N GLY A 130 -2.60 -3.85 -6.16
CA GLY A 130 -1.22 -3.41 -6.04
C GLY A 130 -1.03 -2.15 -5.21
N ALA A 131 -2.06 -1.67 -4.49
CA ALA A 131 -1.94 -0.51 -3.62
C ALA A 131 -1.14 -0.84 -2.36
N ALA A 132 -0.21 0.03 -1.96
CA ALA A 132 0.75 -0.23 -0.88
C ALA A 132 0.31 0.28 0.50
N TYR A 133 0.41 -0.59 1.51
CA TYR A 133 0.11 -0.30 2.91
C TYR A 133 1.33 -0.60 3.77
N ILE A 134 1.76 0.37 4.59
CA ILE A 134 2.92 0.23 5.47
C ILE A 134 2.46 0.36 6.91
N GLY A 135 2.53 -0.74 7.65
CA GLY A 135 2.19 -0.78 9.07
C GLY A 135 3.41 -1.13 9.92
N THR A 136 3.24 -1.01 11.22
CA THR A 136 4.24 -1.42 12.21
C THR A 136 3.99 -2.86 12.64
N LYS A 137 4.84 -3.39 13.54
CA LYS A 137 4.67 -4.72 14.14
C LYS A 137 3.23 -4.97 14.57
N GLY A 138 2.63 -6.05 14.05
CA GLY A 138 1.25 -6.43 14.33
C GLY A 138 0.24 -5.99 13.27
N TRP A 139 0.69 -5.33 12.19
CA TRP A 139 -0.06 -5.14 10.94
C TRP A 139 0.11 -6.33 10.00
N PRO A 140 -0.94 -6.79 9.28
CA PRO A 140 -2.36 -6.50 9.47
C PRO A 140 -2.87 -6.87 10.86
N SER A 141 -3.79 -6.07 11.42
CA SER A 141 -4.44 -6.39 12.71
C SER A 141 -5.50 -7.49 12.53
N ARG A 142 -5.62 -8.41 13.50
CA ARG A 142 -6.67 -9.45 13.48
C ARG A 142 -8.10 -8.90 13.45
N THR A 143 -8.28 -7.60 13.70
CA THR A 143 -9.58 -6.94 13.59
C THR A 143 -10.07 -6.79 12.15
N ILE A 144 -9.18 -6.89 11.15
CA ILE A 144 -9.51 -6.61 9.74
C ILE A 144 -9.44 -7.83 8.81
N PHE A 145 -8.98 -8.99 9.28
CA PHE A 145 -8.85 -10.20 8.47
C PHE A 145 -9.34 -11.45 9.20
N GLN A 146 -9.64 -12.51 8.45
CA GLN A 146 -10.10 -13.81 8.95
C GLN A 146 -8.95 -14.82 9.07
#